data_AF-A0A939AKX4-F1
#
_entry.id   AF-A0A939AKX4-F1
#
_cell.length_a   1.000
_cell.length_b   1.000
_cell.length_c   1.000
_cell.angle_alpha   90.00
_cell.angle_beta   90.00
_cell.angle_gamma   90.00
#
_symmetry.space_group_name_H-M   'P 1'
#
loop_
_entity.id
_entity.type
_entity.pdbx_description
1 polymer ?
#
loop_
_entity_poly.entity_id
_entity_poly.type
_entity_poly.pdbx_seq_one_letter_code
_entity_poly.pdbx_strand_id
1 'polypeptide(L)' 'MPKKPLEAIEEHFGKVTDPRKERTKEHKLIDIIAIAICAVICGAEGWTDIEN' A
#
# COMPACT_ATOMS: atom_id res chain seq x y z
N MET A 1 18.92 -4.00 14.58
CA MET A 1 17.94 -5.06 14.28
C MET A 1 17.26 -4.70 12.96
N PRO A 2 16.95 -5.65 12.07
CA PRO A 2 16.19 -5.34 10.87
C PRO A 2 14.80 -4.80 11.27
N LYS A 3 14.38 -3.69 10.67
CA LYS A 3 13.03 -3.12 10.90
C LYS A 3 11.98 -4.09 10.37
N LYS A 4 10.79 -4.14 10.98
CA LYS A 4 9.69 -4.91 10.39
C LYS A 4 9.32 -4.28 9.04
N PRO A 5 8.87 -5.08 8.05
CA PRO A 5 8.53 -4.56 6.72
C PRO A 5 7.54 -3.38 6.78
N LEU A 6 6.51 -3.47 7.63
CA LEU A 6 5.52 -2.40 7.77
C LEU A 6 6.13 -1.09 8.32
N GLU A 7 7.07 -1.16 9.26
CA GLU A 7 7.76 0.03 9.80
C GLU A 7 8.60 0.73 8.71
N ALA A 8 9.21 -0.03 7.80
CA ALA A 8 9.93 0.53 6.67
C ALA A 8 8.99 1.22 5.68
N ILE A 9 7.84 0.61 5.39
CA ILE A 9 6.83 1.21 4.50
C ILE A 9 6.26 2.49 5.13
N GLU A 10 5.93 2.48 6.43
CA GLU A 10 5.47 3.66 7.16
C GLU A 10 6.51 4.79 7.18
N GLU A 11 7.79 4.48 7.34
CA GLU A 11 8.87 5.47 7.31
C GLU A 11 8.95 6.21 5.95
N HIS A 12 8.75 5.49 4.85
CA HIS A 12 8.84 6.06 3.51
C HIS A 12 7.54 6.67 3.00
N PHE A 13 6.38 6.08 3.32
CA PHE A 13 5.08 6.44 2.76
C PHE A 13 4.09 7.01 3.78
N GLY A 14 4.38 6.98 5.08
CA GLY A 14 3.45 7.44 6.13
C GLY A 14 3.12 8.93 6.09
N LYS A 15 3.91 9.74 5.37
CA LYS A 15 3.66 11.18 5.16
C LYS A 15 2.83 11.46 3.90
N VAL A 16 2.51 10.45 3.10
CA VAL A 16 1.68 10.62 1.90
C VAL A 16 0.26 10.96 2.35
N THR A 17 -0.24 12.11 1.92
CA THR A 17 -1.63 12.50 2.16
C THR A 17 -2.55 11.57 1.37
N ASP A 18 -3.54 11.01 2.04
CA ASP A 18 -4.53 10.15 1.41
C ASP A 18 -5.51 10.98 0.56
N PRO A 19 -5.46 10.88 -0.78
CA PRO A 19 -6.28 11.70 -1.68
C PRO A 19 -7.73 11.21 -1.75
N ARG A 20 -8.05 10.05 -1.16
CA ARG A 20 -9.39 9.47 -1.18
C ARG A 20 -10.32 10.29 -0.29
N LYS A 21 -11.61 10.30 -0.62
CA LYS A 21 -12.64 10.94 0.21
C LYS A 21 -12.84 10.10 1.47
N GLU A 22 -13.07 10.72 2.64
CA GLU A 22 -13.27 9.99 3.91
C GLU A 22 -14.29 8.85 3.81
N ARG A 23 -15.42 9.10 3.11
CA ARG A 23 -16.47 8.10 2.91
C ARG A 23 -16.05 6.86 2.09
N THR A 24 -14.88 6.88 1.46
CA THR A 24 -14.34 5.79 0.63
C THR A 24 -13.08 5.16 1.24
N LYS A 25 -12.75 5.46 2.51
CA LYS A 25 -11.55 4.96 3.19
C LYS A 25 -11.86 3.72 4.04
N GLU A 26 -12.25 2.62 3.41
CA GLU A 26 -12.47 1.34 4.11
C GLU A 26 -11.17 0.69 4.61
N HIS A 27 -10.06 0.98 3.93
CA HIS A 27 -8.72 0.49 4.28
C HIS A 27 -7.74 1.65 4.43
N LYS A 28 -6.73 1.48 5.29
CA LYS A 28 -5.65 2.46 5.44
C LYS A 28 -4.86 2.55 4.15
N LEU A 29 -4.40 3.76 3.82
CA LEU A 29 -3.60 3.97 2.61
C LEU A 29 -2.31 3.13 2.63
N ILE A 30 -1.68 3.00 3.81
CA ILE A 30 -0.43 2.26 3.96
C ILE A 30 -0.59 0.77 3.63
N ASP A 31 -1.73 0.17 3.99
CA ASP A 31 -2.02 -1.23 3.70
C ASP A 31 -2.20 -1.44 2.19
N ILE A 32 -2.86 -0.49 1.51
CA ILE A 32 -3.03 -0.51 0.06
C ILE A 32 -1.67 -0.36 -0.66
N ILE A 33 -0.82 0.56 -0.19
CA ILE A 33 0.53 0.74 -0.74
C ILE A 33 1.35 -0.54 -0.56
N ALA A 34 1.28 -1.18 0.61
CA ALA A 34 1.97 -2.44 0.84
C ALA A 34 1.52 -3.54 -0.13
N ILE A 35 0.21 -3.69 -0.35
CA ILE A 35 -0.35 -4.65 -1.32
C ILE A 35 0.13 -4.33 -2.74
N ALA A 36 0.09 -3.06 -3.15
CA ALA A 36 0.53 -2.65 -4.48
C ALA A 36 2.02 -2.94 -4.72
N ILE A 37 2.89 -2.72 -3.72
CA ILE A 37 4.31 -3.07 -3.82
C ILE A 37 4.48 -4.59 -3.99
N CYS A 38 3.79 -5.40 -3.19
CA CYS A 38 3.81 -6.85 -3.33
C CYS A 38 3.36 -7.28 -4.74
N ALA A 39 2.27 -6.71 -5.25
CA ALA A 39 1.75 -7.01 -6.57
C ALA A 39 2.75 -6.69 -7.69
N VAL A 40 3.35 -5.49 -7.66
CA VAL A 40 4.36 -5.07 -8.64
C VAL A 40 5.59 -5.99 -8.59
N ILE A 41 6.04 -6.39 -7.40
CA ILE A 41 7.15 -7.35 -7.26
C ILE A 41 6.77 -8.72 -7.84
N CYS A 42 5.51 -9.13 -7.69
CA CYS A 42 4.98 -10.37 -8.28
C CYS A 42 4.70 -10.27 -9.79
N GLY A 43 4.92 -9.11 -10.42
CA GLY A 43 4.75 -8.92 -11.86
C GLY A 43 3.34 -8.53 -12.29
N ALA A 44 2.50 -8.02 -11.38
CA ALA A 44 1.22 -7.41 -11.75
C ALA A 44 1.44 -6.17 -12.62
N GLU A 45 0.71 -6.07 -13.73
CA GLU A 45 0.72 -4.92 -14.64
C GLU A 45 -0.42 -3.93 -14.33
N GLY A 46 -1.42 -4.35 -13.57
CA GLY A 46 -2.50 -3.47 -13.15
C GLY A 46 -3.34 -4.00 -11.99
N TRP A 47 -4.36 -3.22 -11.63
CA TRP A 47 -5.29 -3.58 -10.55
C TRP A 47 -6.13 -4.82 -10.85
N THR A 48 -6.32 -5.17 -12.12
CA THR A 48 -6.98 -6.42 -12.53
C THR A 48 -6.20 -7.66 -12.12
N ASP A 49 -4.88 -7.56 -11.97
CA ASP A 49 -4.05 -8.67 -11.48
C ASP A 49 -4.07 -8.75 -9.94
N ILE A 50 -4.61 -7.70 -9.29
CA ILE A 50 -4.88 -7.57 -7.86
C ILE A 50 -6.40 -7.69 -7.64
N GLU A 51 -7.09 -8.41 -8.52
CA GLU A 51 -8.50 -8.76 -8.36
C GLU A 51 -8.61 -10.01 -7.48
N ASN A 52 -9.66 -10.06 -6.63
CA ASN A 52 -9.96 -11.22 -5.79
C ASN A 52 -10.45 -12.40 -6.62
#